data_AF-A0A523YIT8-F1
#
_entry.id   AF-A0A523YIT8-F1
#
_cell.length_a   1.000
_cell.length_b   1.000
_cell.length_c   1.000
_cell.angle_alpha   90.00
_cell.angle_beta   90.00
_cell.angle_gamma   90.00
#
_symmetry.space_group_name_H-M   'P 1'
#
loop_
_entity.id
_entity.type
_entity.pdbx_description
1 polymer ?
#
loop_
_entity_poly.entity_id
_entity_poly.type
_entity_poly.pdbx_seq_one_letter_code
_entity_poly.pdbx_strand_id
1 'polypeptide(L)'
;MTCHICSKECSGFVDEKTTIVYGYCKTCQYIFKSSEHHQDFSTQKERYNLHENDENDEGYQAYFKRFLDFTLPLVGQPKRALDFGCGRSSLLASLLEKEGVNCDYYDPIYHPNTLDAT
;
A
#
# COMPACT_ATOMS: atom_id res chain seq x y z
N MET A 1 -9.30 -22.72 3.60
CA MET A 1 -9.05 -21.32 3.18
C MET A 1 -8.21 -21.38 1.92
N THR A 2 -8.54 -20.61 0.89
CA THR A 2 -7.82 -20.67 -0.39
C THR A 2 -6.74 -19.59 -0.46
N CYS A 3 -5.52 -19.93 -0.85
CA CYS A 3 -4.41 -18.98 -0.99
C CYS A 3 -4.71 -17.92 -2.06
N HIS A 4 -4.52 -16.64 -1.74
CA HIS A 4 -4.70 -15.53 -2.69
C HIS A 4 -3.64 -15.48 -3.81
N ILE A 5 -2.51 -16.17 -3.63
CA ILE A 5 -1.38 -16.13 -4.57
C ILE A 5 -1.38 -17.35 -5.51
N CYS A 6 -1.43 -18.57 -4.95
CA CYS A 6 -1.31 -19.80 -5.72
C CYS A 6 -2.58 -20.67 -5.75
N SER A 7 -3.67 -20.19 -5.15
CA SER A 7 -4.98 -20.86 -5.10
C SER A 7 -5.00 -22.26 -4.47
N LYS A 8 -3.93 -22.68 -3.77
CA LYS A 8 -3.90 -23.94 -3.01
C LYS A 8 -4.60 -23.80 -1.66
N GLU A 9 -4.99 -24.94 -1.09
CA GLU A 9 -5.53 -25.02 0.26
C GLU A 9 -4.50 -24.61 1.32
N CYS A 10 -4.99 -23.90 2.33
CA CYS A 10 -4.19 -23.36 3.42
C CYS A 10 -4.66 -23.91 4.77
N SER A 11 -3.71 -24.15 5.67
CA SER A 11 -4.00 -24.42 7.08
C SER A 11 -4.32 -23.11 7.81
N GLY A 12 -5.23 -23.15 8.78
CA GLY A 12 -5.51 -22.03 9.67
C GLY A 12 -4.69 -22.08 10.96
N PHE A 13 -4.39 -20.91 11.52
CA PHE A 13 -3.86 -20.75 12.87
C PHE A 13 -4.40 -19.46 13.50
N VAL A 14 -4.41 -19.39 14.84
CA VAL A 14 -4.89 -18.23 15.60
C VAL A 14 -3.71 -17.55 16.25
N ASP A 15 -3.62 -16.23 16.12
CA ASP A 15 -2.66 -15.44 16.91
C ASP A 15 -3.17 -15.32 18.36
N GLU A 16 -2.38 -15.83 19.31
CA GLU A 16 -2.79 -15.94 20.72
C GLU A 16 -3.04 -14.58 21.39
N LYS A 17 -2.40 -13.51 20.90
CA LYS A 17 -2.51 -12.17 21.51
C LYS A 17 -3.70 -11.39 20.99
N THR A 18 -3.98 -11.51 19.69
CA THR A 18 -4.99 -10.71 19.00
C THR A 18 -6.27 -11.48 18.70
N THR A 19 -6.27 -12.79 18.93
CA THR A 19 -7.34 -13.75 18.60
C THR A 19 -7.72 -13.78 17.12
N ILE A 20 -6.90 -13.21 16.25
CA ILE A 20 -7.10 -13.15 14.80
C ILE A 20 -6.76 -14.52 14.18
N VAL A 21 -7.64 -15.00 13.32
CA VAL A 21 -7.42 -16.17 12.46
C VAL A 21 -6.62 -15.78 11.22
N TYR A 22 -5.56 -16.53 10.95
CA TYR A 22 -4.72 -16.43 9.77
C TYR A 22 -4.70 -17.75 8.99
N GLY A 23 -4.61 -17.66 7.67
CA GLY A 23 -4.29 -18.77 6.78
C GLY A 23 -2.80 -18.82 6.48
N TYR A 24 -2.23 -20.02 6.40
CA TYR A 24 -0.87 -20.31 5.98
C TYR A 24 -0.87 -21.30 4.82
N CYS A 25 -0.31 -20.89 3.68
CA CYS A 25 -0.13 -21.75 2.53
C CYS A 25 1.21 -22.51 2.62
N LYS A 26 1.17 -23.84 2.77
CA LYS A 26 2.40 -24.65 2.77
C LYS A 26 3.10 -24.73 1.41
N THR A 27 2.41 -24.38 0.32
CA THR A 27 2.97 -24.42 -1.04
C THR A 27 3.82 -23.21 -1.36
N CYS A 28 3.28 -22.00 -1.19
CA CYS A 28 4.00 -20.75 -1.51
C CYS A 28 4.41 -19.94 -0.27
N GLN A 29 4.19 -20.49 0.92
CA GLN A 29 4.54 -19.89 2.23
C GLN A 29 3.83 -18.57 2.57
N TYR A 30 2.81 -18.18 1.79
CA TYR A 30 2.02 -16.98 2.04
C TYR A 30 1.17 -17.10 3.30
N ILE A 31 1.20 -16.06 4.14
CA ILE A 31 0.35 -15.91 5.33
C ILE A 31 -0.62 -14.76 5.08
N PHE A 32 -1.90 -14.96 5.40
CA PHE A 32 -2.94 -13.94 5.23
C PHE A 32 -3.97 -13.99 6.33
N LYS A 33 -4.58 -12.84 6.62
CA LYS A 33 -5.66 -12.71 7.60
C LYS A 33 -6.97 -13.25 7.00
N SER A 34 -7.72 -14.05 7.76
CA SER A 34 -9.05 -14.53 7.36
C SER A 34 -9.98 -13.34 7.08
N SER A 35 -10.84 -13.45 6.06
CA SER A 35 -11.73 -12.37 5.62
C SER A 35 -12.74 -11.95 6.68
N GLU A 36 -13.07 -12.84 7.63
CA GLU A 36 -13.94 -12.53 8.77
C GLU A 36 -13.35 -11.47 9.72
N HIS A 37 -12.04 -11.26 9.68
CA HIS A 37 -11.34 -10.25 10.50
C HIS A 37 -10.97 -8.99 9.70
N HIS A 38 -11.42 -8.87 8.45
CA HIS A 38 -11.21 -7.66 7.67
C HIS A 38 -12.13 -6.55 8.20
N GLN A 39 -11.59 -5.35 8.29
CA GLN A 39 -12.35 -4.17 8.69
C GLN A 39 -13.00 -3.56 7.45
N ASP A 40 -14.21 -3.03 7.56
CA ASP A 40 -14.80 -2.28 6.47
C ASP A 40 -14.04 -0.95 6.22
N PHE A 41 -14.32 -0.31 5.08
CA PHE A 41 -13.64 0.92 4.70
C PHE A 41 -13.86 2.08 5.68
N SER A 42 -15.01 2.13 6.38
CA SER A 42 -15.27 3.19 7.35
C SER A 42 -14.38 3.05 8.58
N THR A 43 -14.27 1.86 9.16
CA THR A 43 -13.35 1.59 10.28
C THR A 43 -11.89 1.77 9.89
N GLN A 44 -11.51 1.34 8.68
CA GLN A 44 -10.16 1.60 8.16
C GLN A 44 -9.88 3.10 8.08
N LYS A 45 -10.81 3.89 7.51
CA LYS A 45 -10.67 5.35 7.38
C LYS A 45 -10.54 6.04 8.74
N GLU A 46 -11.32 5.64 9.73
CA GLU A 46 -11.21 6.16 11.10
C GLU A 46 -9.82 5.93 11.67
N ARG A 47 -9.25 4.73 11.50
CA ARG A 47 -7.88 4.43 11.92
C ARG A 47 -6.85 5.27 11.16
N TYR A 48 -6.99 5.40 9.85
CA TYR A 48 -6.07 6.20 9.02
C TYR A 48 -6.11 7.69 9.37
N ASN A 49 -7.25 8.22 9.80
CA ASN A 49 -7.39 9.62 10.22
C ASN A 49 -6.62 9.95 11.50
N LEU A 50 -6.10 8.95 12.22
CA LEU A 50 -5.21 9.14 13.36
C LEU A 50 -3.74 9.38 12.97
N HIS A 51 -3.40 9.31 11.68
CA HIS A 51 -2.05 9.65 11.23
C HIS A 51 -1.87 11.17 11.16
N GLU A 52 -0.75 11.65 11.67
CA GLU A 52 -0.33 13.05 11.66
C GLU A 52 0.74 13.29 10.57
N ASN A 53 0.70 12.53 9.47
CA ASN A 53 1.65 12.70 8.37
C ASN A 53 1.42 14.06 7.71
N ASP A 54 2.42 14.94 7.81
CA ASP A 54 2.50 16.20 7.09
C ASP A 54 3.43 16.03 5.89
N GLU A 55 2.97 16.44 4.70
CA GLU A 55 3.80 16.40 3.48
C GLU A 55 5.02 17.33 3.56
N ASN A 56 4.98 18.33 4.45
CA ASN A 56 6.09 19.24 4.72
C ASN A 56 7.05 18.71 5.79
N ASP A 57 6.75 17.57 6.42
CA ASP A 57 7.68 16.94 7.37
C ASP A 57 8.94 16.46 6.65
N GLU A 58 10.09 16.97 7.09
CA GLU A 58 11.39 16.67 6.47
C GLU A 58 11.75 15.18 6.58
N GLY A 59 11.36 14.52 7.67
CA GLY A 59 11.57 13.09 7.88
C GLY A 59 10.77 12.25 6.89
N TYR A 60 9.52 12.63 6.64
CA TYR A 60 8.64 11.97 5.70
C TYR A 60 9.10 12.14 4.25
N GLN A 61 9.52 13.35 3.87
CA GLN A 61 10.14 13.58 2.57
C GLN A 61 11.44 12.79 2.40
N ALA A 62 12.31 12.79 3.42
CA ALA A 62 13.56 12.04 3.39
C ALA A 62 13.34 10.53 3.26
N TYR A 63 12.28 9.99 3.87
CA TYR A 63 11.91 8.58 3.72
C TYR A 63 11.64 8.22 2.25
N PHE A 64 10.79 8.98 1.55
CA PHE A 64 10.52 8.73 0.14
C PHE A 64 11.71 9.04 -0.76
N LYS A 65 12.48 10.10 -0.46
CA LYS A 65 13.68 10.41 -1.23
C LYS A 65 14.69 9.25 -1.19
N ARG A 66 14.90 8.63 -0.03
CA ARG A 66 15.75 7.44 0.09
C ARG A 66 15.27 6.28 -0.78
N PHE A 67 13.95 6.09 -0.88
CA PHE A 67 13.38 5.09 -1.77
C PHE A 67 13.65 5.42 -3.24
N LEU A 68 13.36 6.66 -3.67
CA LEU A 68 13.55 7.11 -5.05
C LEU A 68 15.02 7.09 -5.49
N ASP A 69 15.93 7.58 -4.65
CA ASP A 69 17.37 7.58 -4.89
C ASP A 69 17.91 6.14 -5.10
N PHE A 70 17.26 5.14 -4.48
CA PHE A 70 17.59 3.73 -4.69
C PHE A 70 16.91 3.14 -5.93
N THR A 71 15.63 3.42 -6.17
CA THR A 71 14.85 2.74 -7.21
C THR A 71 15.04 3.32 -8.61
N LEU A 72 15.08 4.66 -8.76
CA LEU A 72 15.14 5.31 -10.06
C LEU A 72 16.36 4.86 -10.90
N PRO A 73 17.57 4.74 -10.33
CA PRO A 73 18.72 4.24 -11.09
C PRO A 73 18.55 2.80 -11.63
N LEU A 74 17.73 1.98 -10.96
CA LEU A 74 17.50 0.58 -11.36
C LEU A 74 16.46 0.45 -12.48
N VAL A 75 15.54 1.41 -12.59
CA VAL A 75 14.46 1.41 -13.59
C VAL A 75 14.75 2.31 -14.79
N GLY A 76 15.86 3.04 -14.76
CA GLY A 76 16.28 3.95 -15.83
C GLY A 76 15.50 5.26 -15.81
N GLN A 77 14.86 5.61 -16.93
CA GLN A 77 14.07 6.84 -17.07
C GLN A 77 12.59 6.50 -17.29
N PRO A 78 11.86 6.11 -16.23
CA PRO A 78 10.43 5.85 -16.35
C PRO A 78 9.71 7.15 -16.73
N LYS A 79 8.79 7.07 -17.69
CA LYS A 79 7.98 8.23 -18.10
C LYS A 79 6.71 8.38 -17.27
N ARG A 80 6.19 7.26 -16.78
CA ARG A 80 4.93 7.16 -16.06
C ARG A 80 5.07 6.28 -14.83
N ALA A 81 4.32 6.60 -13.79
CA ALA A 81 4.21 5.83 -12.55
C ALA A 81 2.77 5.83 -12.03
N LEU A 82 2.47 4.88 -11.13
CA LEU A 82 1.24 4.84 -10.35
C LEU A 82 1.58 4.66 -8.87
N ASP A 83 1.18 5.61 -8.04
CA ASP A 83 1.22 5.51 -6.58
C ASP A 83 -0.11 4.93 -6.07
N PHE A 84 -0.18 3.60 -5.97
CA PHE A 84 -1.36 2.87 -5.50
C PHE A 84 -1.34 2.72 -3.97
N GLY A 85 -2.39 3.22 -3.31
CA GLY A 85 -2.47 3.28 -1.85
C GLY A 85 -1.72 4.50 -1.28
N CYS A 86 -1.73 5.62 -2.01
CA CYS A 86 -1.02 6.85 -1.61
C CYS A 86 -1.53 7.42 -0.26
N GLY A 87 -2.71 7.01 0.21
CA GLY A 87 -3.33 7.54 1.41
C GLY A 87 -3.80 8.98 1.19
N ARG A 88 -3.81 9.78 2.27
CA ARG A 88 -4.32 11.16 2.23
C ARG A 88 -3.42 12.09 1.40
N SER A 89 -2.09 11.99 1.58
CA SER A 89 -1.10 12.78 0.84
C SER A 89 -0.77 12.13 -0.49
N SER A 90 -0.48 12.91 -1.53
CA SER A 90 0.10 12.45 -2.79
C SER A 90 1.61 12.71 -2.87
N LEU A 91 2.31 12.72 -1.72
CA LEU A 91 3.70 13.19 -1.62
C LEU A 91 4.65 12.43 -2.55
N LEU A 92 4.55 11.09 -2.62
CA LEU A 92 5.42 10.30 -3.49
C LEU A 92 5.18 10.64 -4.97
N ALA A 93 3.93 10.81 -5.39
CA ALA A 93 3.60 11.27 -6.74
C ALA A 93 4.22 12.64 -7.04
N SER A 94 4.07 13.61 -6.14
CA SER A 94 4.68 14.94 -6.28
C SER A 94 6.22 14.91 -6.33
N LEU A 95 6.85 13.98 -5.60
CA LEU A 95 8.31 13.80 -5.67
C LEU A 95 8.75 13.16 -6.98
N LEU A 96 8.00 12.18 -7.49
CA LEU A 96 8.24 11.56 -8.80
C LEU A 96 8.12 12.60 -9.94
N GLU A 97 7.15 13.50 -9.87
CA GLU A 97 7.01 14.59 -10.85
C GLU A 97 8.24 15.52 -10.87
N LYS A 98 8.84 15.81 -9.70
CA LYS A 98 10.08 16.60 -9.61
C LYS A 98 11.28 15.89 -10.25
N GLU A 99 11.27 14.56 -10.27
CA GLU A 99 12.26 13.72 -10.96
C GLU A 99 11.92 13.52 -12.45
N GLY A 100 10.87 14.20 -12.97
CA GLY A 100 10.46 14.13 -14.37
C GLY A 100 9.60 12.92 -14.73
N VAL A 101 9.07 12.21 -13.74
CA VAL A 101 8.19 11.05 -13.91
C VAL A 101 6.74 11.47 -13.69
N ASN A 102 5.90 11.42 -14.72
CA ASN A 102 4.48 11.70 -14.55
C ASN A 102 3.82 10.59 -13.71
N CYS A 103 3.21 10.94 -12.57
CA CYS A 103 2.71 9.94 -11.62
C CYS A 103 1.20 10.11 -11.37
N ASP A 104 0.43 9.12 -11.79
CA ASP A 104 -0.95 8.96 -11.35
C ASP A 104 -0.94 8.47 -9.88
N TYR A 105 -1.91 8.87 -9.07
CA TYR A 105 -2.03 8.39 -7.69
C TYR A 105 -3.46 7.96 -7.40
N TYR A 106 -3.63 6.94 -6.57
CA TYR A 106 -4.94 6.39 -6.25
C TYR A 106 -4.98 5.84 -4.84
N ASP A 107 -6.08 6.13 -4.14
CA ASP A 107 -6.38 5.51 -2.86
C ASP A 107 -7.90 5.32 -2.74
N PRO A 108 -8.39 4.10 -2.42
CA PRO A 108 -9.84 3.85 -2.39
C PRO A 108 -10.59 4.66 -1.32
N ILE A 109 -9.90 5.16 -0.29
CA ILE A 109 -10.49 5.94 0.80
C ILE A 109 -10.37 7.45 0.57
N TYR A 110 -9.23 7.89 0.04
CA TYR A 110 -8.87 9.31 -0.04
C TYR A 110 -8.89 9.88 -1.47
N HIS A 111 -8.56 9.07 -2.47
CA HIS A 111 -8.46 9.48 -3.89
C HIS A 111 -9.10 8.42 -4.82
N PRO A 112 -10.41 8.13 -4.69
CA PRO A 112 -11.03 7.02 -5.42
C PRO A 112 -11.32 7.33 -6.90
N ASN A 113 -11.15 8.57 -7.34
CA ASN A 113 -11.56 9.06 -8.66
C ASN A 113 -10.44 9.77 -9.43
N THR A 114 -9.17 9.54 -9.05
CA THR A 114 -8.00 10.23 -9.63
C THR A 114 -7.37 9.48 -10.80
N LEU A 115 -7.84 8.27 -11.10
CA LEU A 115 -7.46 7.54 -12.31
C LEU A 115 -8.41 7.93 -13.45
N ASP A 116 -7.90 8.68 -14.42
CA ASP A 116 -8.65 8.97 -15.64
C ASP A 116 -8.76 7.69 -16.49
N ALA A 117 -10.00 7.33 -16.86
CA ALA A 117 -10.28 6.31 -17.87
C ALA A 117 -9.91 6.88 -19.25
N THR A 118 -8.63 6.80 -19.62
CA THR A 118 -8.16 7.10 -20.98
C THR A 118 -8.09 5.86 -21.84
#